data_AF-A0AA89X2W2-F1
#
_entry.id   AF-A0AA89X2W2-F1
#
_cell.length_a   1.000
_cell.length_b   1.000
_cell.length_c   1.000
_cell.angle_alpha   90.00
_cell.angle_beta   90.00
_cell.angle_gamma   90.00
#
_symmetry.space_group_name_H-M   'P 1'
#
loop_
_entity.id
_entity.type
_entity.pdbx_description
1 polymer ?
#
loop_
_entity_poly.entity_id
_entity_poly.type
_entity_poly.pdbx_seq_one_letter_code
_entity_poly.pdbx_strand_id
1 'polypeptide(L)'
;MSLSEIDTLRRLRKHRADRAERALSAAKRQQQALLVQIRQAAEALEQTRLDEARKSAELLGKHQGQVISFGDIKSWNTEERTLSADTRREEGQLHDLHGQRDEQLTHIDSAQKHVTQCLREVEKLQELSLLLVQEDTAQEEI
;
A
#
# COMPACT_ATOMS: atom_id res chain seq x y z
N MET A 1 -38.76 18.49 -11.20
CA MET A 1 -37.46 18.46 -11.91
C MET A 1 -37.74 18.00 -13.32
N SER A 2 -37.16 18.65 -14.32
CA SER A 2 -37.31 18.20 -15.71
C SER A 2 -36.36 17.03 -16.03
N LEU A 3 -36.70 16.22 -17.04
CA LEU A 3 -35.82 15.16 -17.54
C LEU A 3 -34.42 15.68 -17.93
N SER A 4 -34.35 16.90 -18.46
CA SER A 4 -33.09 17.56 -18.82
C SER A 4 -32.20 17.86 -17.61
N GLU A 5 -32.76 18.29 -16.48
CA GLU A 5 -32.01 18.51 -15.24
C GLU A 5 -31.43 17.18 -14.72
N ILE A 6 -32.19 16.10 -14.79
CA ILE A 6 -31.75 14.78 -14.35
C ILE A 6 -30.66 14.20 -15.25
N ASP A 7 -30.74 14.42 -16.56
CA ASP A 7 -29.68 14.03 -17.48
C ASP A 7 -28.37 14.77 -17.20
N THR A 8 -28.42 16.07 -16.89
CA THR A 8 -27.22 16.82 -16.49
C THR A 8 -26.62 16.30 -15.19
N LEU A 9 -27.45 16.02 -14.18
CA LEU A 9 -27.01 15.40 -12.93
C LEU A 9 -26.43 14.00 -13.15
N ARG A 10 -27.02 13.19 -14.04
CA ARG A 10 -26.55 11.84 -14.36
C ARG A 10 -25.14 11.89 -14.96
N ARG A 11 -24.90 12.79 -15.92
CA ARG A 11 -23.57 13.01 -16.51
C ARG A 11 -22.54 13.41 -15.46
N LEU A 12 -22.91 14.33 -14.56
CA LEU A 12 -22.01 14.77 -13.48
C LEU A 12 -21.66 13.62 -12.53
N ARG A 13 -22.65 12.83 -12.09
CA ARG A 13 -22.40 11.70 -11.19
C ARG A 13 -21.61 10.58 -11.84
N LYS A 14 -21.85 10.31 -13.13
CA LYS A 14 -21.03 9.38 -13.91
C LYS A 14 -19.57 9.81 -13.95
N HIS A 15 -19.30 11.08 -14.25
CA HIS A 15 -17.93 11.61 -14.23
C HIS A 15 -17.26 11.49 -12.85
N ARG A 16 -18.02 11.65 -11.75
CA ARG A 16 -17.52 11.44 -10.38
C ARG A 16 -17.18 9.97 -10.12
N ALA A 17 -18.02 9.03 -10.56
CA ALA A 17 -17.74 7.59 -10.50
C ALA A 17 -16.47 7.25 -11.30
N ASP A 18 -16.35 7.72 -12.54
CA ASP A 18 -15.17 7.50 -13.38
C ASP A 18 -13.88 8.07 -12.74
N ARG A 19 -14.00 9.20 -12.02
CA ARG A 19 -12.87 9.78 -11.27
C ARG A 19 -12.51 8.93 -10.05
N ALA A 20 -13.51 8.43 -9.31
CA ALA A 20 -13.30 7.57 -8.16
C ALA A 20 -12.62 6.26 -8.57
N GLU A 21 -13.03 5.65 -9.69
CA GLU A 21 -12.43 4.42 -10.22
C GLU A 21 -10.98 4.64 -10.67
N ARG A 22 -10.69 5.78 -11.30
CA ARG A 22 -9.32 6.16 -11.65
C ARG A 22 -8.45 6.34 -10.39
N ALA A 23 -8.98 6.95 -9.34
CA ALA A 23 -8.27 7.10 -8.07
C ALA A 23 -7.98 5.74 -7.42
N LEU A 24 -8.97 4.84 -7.37
CA LEU A 24 -8.79 3.48 -6.87
C LEU A 24 -7.74 2.71 -7.67
N SER A 25 -7.76 2.84 -9.00
CA SER A 25 -6.79 2.19 -9.88
C SER A 25 -5.37 2.72 -9.64
N ALA A 26 -5.22 4.03 -9.41
CA ALA A 26 -3.93 4.64 -9.07
C ALA A 26 -3.41 4.13 -7.72
N ALA A 27 -4.26 4.06 -6.69
CA ALA A 27 -3.90 3.52 -5.38
C ALA A 27 -3.45 2.05 -5.46
N LYS A 28 -4.16 1.21 -6.24
CA LYS A 28 -3.76 -0.18 -6.49
C LYS A 28 -2.40 -0.30 -7.18
N ARG A 29 -2.09 0.58 -8.14
CA ARG A 29 -0.77 0.60 -8.79
C ARG A 29 0.35 1.00 -7.82
N GLN A 30 0.09 1.98 -6.95
CA GLN A 30 1.04 2.37 -5.90
C GLN A 30 1.30 1.21 -4.94
N GLN A 31 0.26 0.49 -4.53
CA GLN A 31 0.42 -0.73 -3.71
C GLN A 31 1.28 -1.79 -4.42
N GLN A 32 1.06 -2.03 -5.71
CA GLN A 32 1.88 -2.99 -6.46
C GLN A 32 3.35 -2.58 -6.50
N ALA A 33 3.64 -1.29 -6.73
CA ALA A 33 5.01 -0.77 -6.70
C ALA A 33 5.65 -0.96 -5.31
N LEU A 34 4.90 -0.71 -4.24
CA LEU A 34 5.37 -0.91 -2.87
C LEU A 34 5.65 -2.39 -2.56
N LEU A 35 4.83 -3.33 -3.05
CA LEU A 35 5.08 -4.76 -2.88
C LEU A 35 6.37 -5.22 -3.57
N VAL A 36 6.72 -4.60 -4.71
CA VAL A 36 8.01 -4.86 -5.38
C VAL A 36 9.17 -4.34 -4.52
N GLN A 37 9.04 -3.14 -3.96
CA GLN A 37 10.06 -2.56 -3.07
C GLN A 37 10.27 -3.40 -1.81
N ILE A 38 9.18 -3.86 -1.17
CA ILE A 38 9.24 -4.76 -0.01
C ILE A 38 10.00 -6.04 -0.36
N ARG A 39 9.71 -6.64 -1.52
CA ARG A 39 10.40 -7.86 -1.95
C ARG A 39 11.90 -7.62 -2.14
N GLN A 40 12.27 -6.54 -2.83
CA GLN A 40 13.67 -6.17 -3.05
C GLN A 40 14.40 -5.90 -1.74
N ALA A 41 13.76 -5.18 -0.80
CA ALA A 41 14.33 -4.92 0.52
C ALA A 41 14.50 -6.21 1.34
N ALA A 42 13.55 -7.14 1.26
CA ALA A 42 13.66 -8.44 1.93
C ALA A 42 14.77 -9.30 1.34
N GLU A 43 14.92 -9.31 0.02
CA GLU A 43 16.02 -10.01 -0.66
C GLU A 43 17.38 -9.42 -0.29
N ALA A 44 17.51 -8.09 -0.24
CA ALA A 44 18.73 -7.41 0.18
C ALA A 44 19.08 -7.75 1.64
N LEU A 45 18.11 -7.66 2.54
CA LEU A 45 18.28 -8.01 3.95
C LEU A 45 18.77 -9.45 4.13
N GLU A 46 18.25 -10.40 3.36
CA GLU A 46 18.68 -11.79 3.43
C GLU A 46 20.14 -11.96 2.98
N GLN A 47 20.57 -11.24 1.94
CA GLN A 47 21.99 -11.24 1.54
C GLN A 47 22.88 -10.66 2.64
N THR A 48 22.48 -9.53 3.24
CA THR A 48 23.21 -8.90 4.33
C THR A 48 23.31 -9.83 5.55
N ARG A 49 22.24 -10.55 5.90
CA ARG A 49 22.25 -11.56 6.98
C ARG A 49 23.21 -12.70 6.70
N LEU A 50 23.26 -13.21 5.46
CA LEU A 50 24.19 -14.27 5.08
C LEU A 50 25.65 -13.79 5.19
N ASP A 51 25.92 -12.56 4.76
CA ASP A 51 27.26 -11.98 4.84
C ASP A 51 27.66 -11.63 6.28
N GLU A 52 26.73 -11.15 7.10
CA GLU A 52 26.92 -10.97 8.54
C GLU A 52 27.26 -12.30 9.21
N ALA A 53 26.50 -13.37 8.93
CA ALA A 53 26.73 -14.69 9.49
C ALA A 53 28.09 -15.28 9.11
N ARG A 54 28.56 -15.04 7.87
CA ARG A 54 29.90 -15.43 7.42
C ARG A 54 30.98 -14.68 8.18
N LYS A 55 30.88 -13.35 8.22
CA LYS A 55 31.88 -12.49 8.88
C LYS A 55 31.92 -12.73 10.39
N SER A 56 30.76 -12.96 11.02
CA SER A 56 30.69 -13.28 12.45
C SER A 56 31.31 -14.65 12.74
N ALA A 57 31.11 -15.66 11.88
CA ALA A 57 31.79 -16.95 12.00
C ALA A 57 33.31 -16.84 11.84
N GLU A 58 33.80 -16.07 10.87
CA GLU A 58 35.23 -15.79 10.71
C GLU A 58 35.83 -15.09 11.93
N LEU A 59 35.11 -14.11 12.47
CA LEU A 59 35.54 -13.34 13.62
C LEU A 59 35.55 -14.21 14.88
N LEU A 60 34.52 -15.02 15.10
CA LEU A 60 34.48 -16.01 16.16
C LEU A 60 35.67 -16.98 16.06
N GLY A 61 35.96 -17.50 14.86
CA GLY A 61 37.08 -18.41 14.62
C GLY A 61 38.45 -17.81 14.95
N LYS A 62 38.63 -16.49 14.82
CA LYS A 62 39.87 -15.79 15.21
C LYS A 62 40.07 -15.75 16.71
N HIS A 63 39.00 -15.64 17.49
CA HIS A 63 39.08 -15.44 18.96
C HIS A 63 38.78 -16.71 19.76
N GLN A 64 38.18 -17.73 19.15
CA GLN A 64 37.84 -18.98 19.82
C GLN A 64 39.10 -19.72 20.29
N GLY A 65 39.13 -20.07 21.59
CA GLY A 65 40.24 -20.82 22.18
C GLY A 65 41.51 -19.99 22.46
N GLN A 66 41.48 -18.68 22.22
CA GLN A 66 42.59 -17.77 22.56
C GLN A 66 42.38 -17.11 23.93
N VAL A 67 43.47 -16.87 24.66
CA VAL A 67 43.44 -16.01 25.86
C VAL A 67 43.50 -14.57 25.39
N ILE A 68 42.33 -13.94 25.31
CA ILE A 68 42.14 -12.55 24.85
C ILE A 68 42.19 -11.58 26.02
N SER A 69 42.78 -10.40 25.79
CA SER A 69 42.79 -9.33 26.79
C SER A 69 41.43 -8.64 26.89
N PHE A 70 41.20 -7.90 27.97
CA PHE A 70 40.00 -7.07 28.10
C PHE A 70 39.88 -6.00 27.00
N GLY A 71 41.02 -5.52 26.47
CA GLY A 71 41.04 -4.60 25.33
C GLY A 71 40.51 -5.26 24.05
N ASP A 72 40.95 -6.49 23.79
CA ASP A 72 40.55 -7.26 22.60
C ASP A 72 39.08 -7.69 22.66
N ILE A 73 38.55 -7.95 23.86
CA ILE A 73 37.11 -8.21 24.05
C ILE A 73 36.28 -6.97 23.69
N LYS A 74 36.76 -5.77 24.03
CA LYS A 74 36.06 -4.52 23.65
C LYS A 74 36.11 -4.29 22.14
N SER A 75 37.24 -4.51 21.49
CA SER A 75 37.34 -4.37 20.04
C SER A 75 36.46 -5.39 19.31
N TRP A 76 36.44 -6.65 19.77
CA TRP A 76 35.52 -7.67 19.26
C TRP A 76 34.06 -7.19 19.38
N ASN A 77 33.62 -6.76 20.56
CA ASN A 77 32.24 -6.30 20.75
C ASN A 77 31.89 -5.12 19.82
N THR A 78 32.82 -4.20 19.57
CA THR A 78 32.60 -3.12 18.60
C THR A 78 32.49 -3.64 17.17
N GLU A 79 33.34 -4.59 16.76
CA GLU A 79 33.30 -5.19 15.42
C GLU A 79 31.99 -5.95 15.19
N GLU A 80 31.55 -6.76 16.15
CA GLU A 80 30.28 -7.47 16.11
C GLU A 80 29.07 -6.51 16.01
N ARG A 81 29.10 -5.41 16.79
CA ARG A 81 28.06 -4.37 16.68
C ARG A 81 28.06 -3.72 15.31
N THR A 82 29.22 -3.42 14.73
CA THR A 82 29.29 -2.85 13.38
C THR A 82 28.77 -3.81 12.32
N LEU A 83 29.07 -5.11 12.43
CA LEU A 83 28.56 -6.13 11.52
C LEU A 83 27.03 -6.22 11.56
N SER A 84 26.43 -6.17 12.75
CA SER A 84 24.97 -6.20 12.92
C SER A 84 24.27 -4.87 12.60
N ALA A 85 25.01 -3.76 12.46
CA ALA A 85 24.41 -2.44 12.31
C ALA A 85 23.67 -2.29 10.97
N ASP A 86 24.25 -2.82 9.89
CA ASP A 86 23.67 -2.76 8.55
C ASP A 86 22.40 -3.62 8.48
N THR A 87 22.44 -4.85 9.00
CA THR A 87 21.27 -5.74 9.11
C THR A 87 20.13 -5.08 9.89
N ARG A 88 20.41 -4.47 11.05
CA ARG A 88 19.38 -3.77 11.84
C ARG A 88 18.77 -2.59 11.09
N ARG A 89 19.58 -1.86 10.32
CA ARG A 89 19.11 -0.74 9.51
C ARG A 89 18.17 -1.23 8.42
N GLU A 90 18.53 -2.29 7.72
CA GLU A 90 17.71 -2.88 6.65
C GLU A 90 16.42 -3.51 7.20
N GLU A 91 16.47 -4.15 8.38
CA GLU A 91 15.28 -4.60 9.11
C GLU A 91 14.33 -3.44 9.44
N GLY A 92 14.87 -2.31 9.90
CA GLY A 92 14.11 -1.09 10.15
C GLY A 92 13.44 -0.56 8.88
N GLN A 93 14.17 -0.49 7.77
CA GLN A 93 13.61 -0.08 6.47
C GLN A 93 12.49 -1.01 5.99
N LEU A 94 12.67 -2.32 6.13
CA LEU A 94 11.65 -3.29 5.77
C LEU A 94 10.40 -3.16 6.64
N HIS A 95 10.58 -2.89 7.94
CA HIS A 95 9.49 -2.59 8.86
C HIS A 95 8.70 -1.34 8.44
N ASP A 96 9.40 -0.26 8.10
CA ASP A 96 8.76 0.98 7.64
C ASP A 96 7.97 0.77 6.34
N LEU A 97 8.51 -0.01 5.39
CA LEU A 97 7.80 -0.36 4.15
C LEU A 97 6.54 -1.20 4.42
N HIS A 98 6.58 -2.10 5.40
CA HIS A 98 5.39 -2.83 5.83
C HIS A 98 4.35 -1.89 6.47
N GLY A 99 4.78 -0.91 7.27
CA GLY A 99 3.89 0.14 7.79
C GLY A 99 3.19 0.92 6.66
N GLN A 100 3.94 1.36 5.66
CA GLN A 100 3.39 2.05 4.48
C GLN A 100 2.39 1.19 3.70
N ARG A 101 2.61 -0.13 3.64
CA ARG A 101 1.68 -1.06 2.98
C ARG A 101 0.34 -1.11 3.72
N ASP A 102 0.39 -1.13 5.04
CA ASP A 102 -0.81 -1.21 5.87
C ASP A 102 -1.62 0.08 5.77
N GLU A 103 -0.96 1.24 5.78
CA GLU A 103 -1.60 2.52 5.47
C GLU A 103 -2.22 2.53 4.08
N GLN A 104 -1.51 2.05 3.05
CA GLN A 104 -2.05 1.97 1.69
C GLN A 104 -3.26 1.04 1.56
N LEU A 105 -3.31 -0.05 2.34
CA LEU A 105 -4.49 -0.91 2.39
C LEU A 105 -5.72 -0.15 2.91
N THR A 106 -5.55 0.69 3.93
CA THR A 106 -6.65 1.55 4.43
C THR A 106 -7.09 2.57 3.38
N HIS A 107 -6.16 3.15 2.63
CA HIS A 107 -6.48 4.07 1.53
C HIS A 107 -7.26 3.36 0.42
N ILE A 108 -6.84 2.16 0.02
CA ILE A 108 -7.55 1.37 -0.99
C ILE A 108 -8.96 1.03 -0.53
N ASP A 109 -9.15 0.60 0.73
CA ASP A 109 -10.48 0.32 1.29
C ASP A 109 -11.39 1.57 1.25
N SER A 110 -10.85 2.72 1.65
CA SER A 110 -11.60 3.98 1.58
C SER A 110 -11.97 4.37 0.14
N ALA A 111 -11.06 4.18 -0.82
CA ALA A 111 -11.30 4.45 -2.23
C ALA A 111 -12.33 3.48 -2.82
N GLN A 112 -12.32 2.20 -2.41
CA GLN A 112 -13.33 1.22 -2.82
C GLN A 112 -14.72 1.63 -2.33
N LYS A 113 -14.84 1.99 -1.04
CA LYS A 113 -16.11 2.49 -0.46
C LYS A 113 -16.62 3.70 -1.23
N HIS A 114 -15.74 4.64 -1.57
CA HIS A 114 -16.10 5.83 -2.34
C HIS A 114 -16.57 5.49 -3.75
N VAL A 115 -15.92 4.56 -4.45
CA VAL A 115 -16.37 4.07 -5.76
C VAL A 115 -17.78 3.48 -5.66
N THR A 116 -18.02 2.58 -4.69
CA THR A 116 -19.33 1.98 -4.47
C THR A 116 -20.40 3.03 -4.21
N GLN A 117 -20.10 4.05 -3.42
CA GLN A 117 -21.04 5.16 -3.19
C GLN A 117 -21.36 5.91 -4.48
N CYS A 118 -20.34 6.31 -5.26
CA CYS A 118 -20.56 7.02 -6.51
C CYS A 118 -21.40 6.22 -7.50
N LEU A 119 -21.18 4.91 -7.61
CA LEU A 119 -21.96 4.04 -8.48
C LEU A 119 -23.43 3.96 -8.05
N ARG A 120 -23.69 3.79 -6.75
CA ARG A 120 -25.07 3.82 -6.21
C ARG A 120 -25.79 5.14 -6.50
N GLU A 121 -25.06 6.27 -6.43
CA GLU A 121 -25.66 7.56 -6.74
C GLU A 121 -25.99 7.73 -8.23
N VAL A 122 -25.25 7.06 -9.12
CA VAL A 122 -25.55 7.01 -10.56
C VAL A 122 -26.79 6.13 -10.81
N GLU A 123 -26.84 4.95 -10.21
CA GLU A 123 -27.99 4.03 -10.28
C GLU A 123 -29.27 4.72 -9.81
N LYS A 124 -29.22 5.41 -8.66
CA LYS A 124 -30.37 6.18 -8.15
C LYS A 124 -30.90 7.20 -9.15
N LEU A 125 -30.04 7.88 -9.92
CA LEU A 125 -30.49 8.83 -10.95
C LEU A 125 -31.06 8.12 -12.19
N GLN A 126 -30.57 6.93 -12.51
CA GLN A 126 -31.13 6.13 -13.60
C GLN A 126 -32.55 5.67 -13.23
N GLU A 127 -32.75 5.18 -12.01
CA GLU A 127 -34.08 4.81 -11.50
C GLU A 127 -35.05 6.00 -11.50
N LEU A 128 -34.63 7.15 -10.96
CA LEU A 128 -35.46 8.37 -10.95
C LEU A 128 -35.84 8.82 -12.36
N SER A 129 -34.94 8.71 -13.33
CA SER A 129 -35.30 9.07 -14.71
C SER A 129 -36.29 8.10 -15.34
N LEU A 130 -36.22 6.81 -15.02
CA LEU A 130 -37.20 5.83 -15.52
C LEU A 130 -38.59 6.10 -14.94
N LEU A 131 -38.66 6.43 -13.65
CA LEU A 131 -39.92 6.77 -12.97
C LEU A 131 -40.56 8.03 -13.59
N LEU A 132 -39.78 9.08 -13.86
CA LEU A 132 -40.32 10.29 -14.46
C LEU A 132 -40.81 10.09 -15.90
N VAL A 133 -40.11 9.28 -16.69
CA VAL A 133 -40.61 8.90 -18.03
C VAL A 133 -41.95 8.16 -17.92
N GLN A 134 -42.10 7.27 -16.93
CA GLN A 134 -43.37 6.57 -16.69
C GLN A 134 -44.49 7.54 -16.26
N GLU A 135 -44.20 8.49 -15.37
CA GLU A 135 -45.14 9.52 -14.94
C GLU A 135 -45.58 10.42 -16.10
N ASP A 136 -44.64 10.86 -16.95
CA ASP A 136 -44.95 11.67 -18.14
C ASP A 136 -45.85 10.89 -19.12
N THR A 137 -45.54 9.61 -19.39
CA THR A 137 -46.38 8.77 -20.27
C THR A 137 -47.76 8.50 -19.70
N ALA A 138 -47.90 8.39 -18.37
CA ALA A 138 -49.19 8.17 -17.72
C ALA A 138 -50.06 9.43 -17.68
N GLN A 139 -49.45 10.62 -17.73
CA GLN A 139 -50.17 11.90 -17.81
C GLN A 139 -50.65 12.22 -19.23
N GLU A 140 -49.99 11.71 -20.27
CA GLU A 140 -50.42 11.87 -21.68
C GLU A 140 -51.62 10.97 -22.05
N GLU A 141 -51.90 9.93 -21.26
CA GLU A 141 -53.00 8.98 -21.48
C GLU A 141 -54.33 9.36 -20.78
N ILE A 142 -54.36 10.48 -20.03
CA ILE A 142 -55.54 11.01 -19.29
C ILE A 142 -56.08 12.27 -19.97
#